data_AF-A0A2D6PYU9-F1
#
_entry.id   AF-A0A2D6PYU9-F1
#
_cell.length_a   1.000
_cell.length_b   1.000
_cell.length_c   1.000
_cell.angle_alpha   90.00
_cell.angle_beta   90.00
_cell.angle_gamma   90.00
#
_symmetry.space_group_name_H-M   'P 1'
#
loop_
_entity.id
_entity.type
_entity.pdbx_description
1 polymer ?
#
loop_
_entity_poly.entity_id
_entity_poly.type
_entity_poly.pdbx_seq_one_letter_code
_entity_poly.pdbx_strand_id
1 'polypeptide(L)'
;MNIVRLLALTLATAGCTVLLVAPGVAQDGQARFAAPKRIQAGDAFMGEGRLYPSPALHDVNGDGQQDIVVGDLFGRVTVAQGSKSAATFGPDKPLNDRDGKPLKFHNW
;
A
#
# COMPACT_ATOMS: atom_id res chain seq x y z
N MET A 1 -9.68 -31.45 -18.21
CA MET A 1 -9.35 -30.51 -19.30
C MET A 1 -8.26 -29.57 -18.78
N ASN A 2 -7.13 -29.51 -19.47
CA ASN A 2 -5.79 -29.35 -18.88
C ASN A 2 -5.52 -28.00 -18.19
N ILE A 3 -5.16 -28.06 -16.90
CA ILE A 3 -4.52 -26.96 -16.16
C ILE A 3 -3.04 -27.00 -16.52
N VAL A 4 -2.58 -26.06 -17.35
CA VAL A 4 -1.14 -25.86 -17.59
C VAL A 4 -0.57 -25.13 -16.38
N ARG A 5 0.24 -25.82 -15.58
CA ARG A 5 1.08 -25.20 -14.54
C ARG A 5 2.26 -24.53 -15.22
N LEU A 6 2.27 -23.21 -15.28
CA LEU A 6 3.43 -22.45 -15.75
C LEU A 6 4.50 -22.43 -14.65
N LEU A 7 5.54 -23.27 -14.77
CA LEU A 7 6.79 -23.11 -14.05
C LEU A 7 7.63 -22.07 -14.81
N ALA A 8 7.69 -20.84 -14.29
CA ALA A 8 8.62 -19.84 -14.79
C ALA A 8 9.85 -19.79 -13.87
N LEU A 9 10.87 -20.58 -14.22
CA LEU A 9 12.25 -20.41 -13.78
C LEU A 9 12.86 -19.31 -14.67
N THR A 10 13.29 -18.19 -14.10
CA THR A 10 14.22 -17.29 -14.79
C THR A 10 15.35 -16.87 -13.87
N LEU A 11 16.55 -17.08 -14.41
CA LEU A 11 17.87 -16.82 -13.85
C LEU A 11 18.05 -15.32 -13.63
N ALA A 12 18.60 -14.96 -12.49
CA ALA A 12 18.89 -13.59 -12.10
C ALA A 12 19.99 -12.97 -12.98
N THR A 13 19.68 -11.85 -13.61
CA THR A 13 20.66 -10.77 -13.86
C THR A 13 20.00 -9.45 -13.49
N ALA A 14 20.77 -8.64 -12.75
CA ALA A 14 20.36 -7.44 -12.05
C ALA A 14 19.55 -6.47 -12.92
N GLY A 15 18.34 -6.17 -12.46
CA GLY A 15 17.49 -5.10 -12.94
C GLY A 15 16.26 -5.08 -12.05
N CYS A 16 16.13 -4.05 -11.21
CA CYS A 16 14.96 -3.84 -10.36
C CYS A 16 13.71 -3.69 -11.24
N THR A 17 13.08 -4.81 -11.59
CA THR A 17 11.70 -4.81 -12.05
C THR A 17 10.85 -5.13 -10.83
N VAL A 18 10.38 -4.09 -10.14
CA VAL A 18 9.24 -4.24 -9.22
C VAL A 18 8.04 -4.55 -10.10
N LEU A 19 7.80 -5.83 -10.35
CA LEU A 19 6.56 -6.29 -10.95
C LEU A 19 5.50 -6.14 -9.86
N LEU A 20 4.80 -5.00 -9.84
CA LEU A 20 3.50 -4.90 -9.19
C LEU A 20 2.58 -5.86 -9.93
N VAL A 21 2.52 -7.12 -9.49
CA VAL A 21 1.46 -8.04 -9.90
C VAL A 21 0.19 -7.52 -9.26
N ALA A 22 -0.46 -6.55 -9.92
CA ALA A 22 -1.87 -6.36 -9.75
C ALA A 22 -2.54 -7.72 -10.05
N PRO A 23 -3.56 -8.16 -9.29
CA PRO A 23 -4.34 -9.34 -9.64
C PRO A 23 -5.21 -9.03 -10.89
N GLY A 24 -4.56 -8.78 -12.02
CA GLY A 24 -5.16 -8.69 -13.34
C GLY A 24 -4.80 -9.97 -14.08
N VAL A 25 -5.68 -10.96 -14.03
CA VAL A 25 -5.59 -12.09 -14.96
C VAL A 25 -5.98 -11.53 -16.32
N ALA A 26 -5.06 -11.58 -17.30
CA ALA A 26 -5.40 -11.29 -18.68
C ALA A 26 -6.35 -12.38 -19.18
N GLN A 27 -7.66 -12.12 -19.15
CA GLN A 27 -8.63 -12.85 -19.95
C GLN A 27 -8.68 -12.17 -21.32
N ASP A 28 -8.47 -12.95 -22.38
CA ASP A 28 -8.60 -12.50 -23.78
C ASP A 28 -7.60 -11.41 -24.23
N GLY A 29 -6.43 -11.31 -23.59
CA GLY A 29 -5.39 -10.35 -23.97
C GLY A 29 -5.67 -8.90 -23.55
N GLN A 30 -6.70 -8.67 -22.73
CA GLN A 30 -7.01 -7.35 -22.18
C GLN A 30 -6.77 -7.32 -20.67
N ALA A 31 -6.08 -6.30 -20.18
CA ALA A 31 -5.93 -6.06 -18.75
C ALA A 31 -7.30 -5.65 -18.17
N ARG A 32 -7.87 -6.52 -17.34
CA ARG A 32 -9.10 -6.23 -16.60
C ARG A 32 -8.76 -6.13 -15.11
N PHE A 33 -9.14 -5.02 -14.50
CA PHE A 33 -9.05 -4.87 -13.05
C PHE A 33 -10.23 -5.59 -12.40
N ALA A 34 -9.98 -6.18 -11.23
CA ALA A 34 -11.06 -6.57 -10.34
C ALA A 34 -11.89 -5.33 -9.93
N ALA A 35 -13.11 -5.56 -9.45
CA ALA A 35 -13.90 -4.48 -8.85
C ALA A 35 -13.09 -3.76 -7.75
N PRO A 36 -13.14 -2.41 -7.69
CA PRO A 36 -12.37 -1.66 -6.72
C PRO A 36 -12.80 -2.02 -5.30
N LYS A 37 -11.83 -2.16 -4.40
CA LYS A 37 -12.06 -2.37 -2.97
C LYS A 37 -11.57 -1.14 -2.21
N ARG A 38 -12.41 -0.62 -1.32
CA ARG A 38 -12.00 0.43 -0.41
C ARG A 38 -11.07 -0.16 0.65
N ILE A 39 -9.89 0.44 0.79
CA ILE A 39 -8.85 -0.05 1.71
C ILE A 39 -9.28 0.24 3.17
N GLN A 40 -9.06 -0.75 4.03
CA GLN A 40 -9.23 -0.62 5.48
C GLN A 40 -7.90 -0.23 6.14
N ALA A 41 -7.99 0.48 7.26
CA ALA A 41 -6.91 0.68 8.21
C ALA A 41 -7.43 0.25 9.60
N GLY A 42 -7.20 -1.01 9.96
CA GLY A 42 -7.90 -1.65 11.07
C GLY A 42 -9.39 -1.80 10.76
N ASP A 43 -10.25 -1.32 11.67
CA ASP A 43 -11.72 -1.43 11.55
C ASP A 43 -12.37 -0.24 10.82
N ALA A 44 -11.58 0.76 10.40
CA ALA A 44 -12.05 1.97 9.72
C ALA A 44 -11.57 2.02 8.27
N PHE A 45 -12.26 2.80 7.44
CA PHE A 45 -11.78 3.04 6.10
C PHE A 45 -10.52 3.91 6.13
N MET A 46 -9.56 3.61 5.25
CA MET A 46 -8.37 4.41 5.11
C MET A 46 -8.71 5.86 4.73
N GLY A 47 -8.17 6.82 5.50
CA GLY A 47 -8.42 8.25 5.30
C GLY A 47 -9.85 8.70 5.62
N GLU A 48 -10.63 7.89 6.34
CA GLU A 48 -11.98 8.26 6.75
C GLU A 48 -12.00 9.60 7.51
N GLY A 49 -12.92 10.50 7.11
CA GLY A 49 -13.04 11.83 7.69
C GLY A 49 -11.89 12.80 7.37
N ARG A 50 -10.97 12.48 6.45
CA ARG A 50 -9.90 13.39 6.04
C ARG A 50 -10.30 14.29 4.90
N LEU A 51 -9.82 15.54 4.95
CA LEU A 51 -9.86 16.45 3.81
C LEU A 51 -8.59 16.26 2.97
N TYR A 52 -8.76 15.97 1.68
CA TYR A 52 -7.68 15.76 0.71
C TYR A 52 -6.64 14.70 1.13
N PRO A 53 -7.06 13.46 1.46
CA PRO A 53 -6.12 12.40 1.80
C PRO A 53 -5.23 12.08 0.59
N SER A 54 -3.91 12.09 0.82
CA SER A 54 -2.88 11.86 -0.20
C SER A 54 -2.04 10.65 0.22
N PRO A 55 -2.41 9.43 -0.21
CA PRO A 55 -1.74 8.20 0.19
C PRO A 55 -0.45 7.93 -0.61
N ALA A 56 0.55 7.33 0.04
CA ALA A 56 1.77 6.79 -0.56
C ALA A 56 2.15 5.46 0.11
N LEU A 57 2.78 4.56 -0.65
CA LEU A 57 3.30 3.29 -0.13
C LEU A 57 4.78 3.43 0.23
N HIS A 58 5.15 3.00 1.44
CA HIS A 58 6.54 2.93 1.88
C HIS A 58 6.69 1.91 3.02
N ASP A 59 7.82 1.22 3.10
CA ASP A 59 8.18 0.41 4.27
C ASP A 59 8.82 1.33 5.32
N VAL A 60 8.01 1.85 6.24
CA VAL A 60 8.42 2.91 7.18
C VAL A 60 9.25 2.35 8.34
N ASN A 61 8.98 1.11 8.74
CA ASN A 61 9.62 0.47 9.89
C ASN A 61 10.77 -0.50 9.49
N GLY A 62 10.99 -0.74 8.20
CA GLY A 62 12.06 -1.58 7.68
C GLY A 62 11.79 -3.08 7.83
N ASP A 63 10.53 -3.49 7.95
CA ASP A 63 10.16 -4.89 8.16
C ASP A 63 9.92 -5.68 6.84
N GLY A 64 10.09 -5.01 5.70
CA GLY A 64 9.92 -5.56 4.36
C GLY A 64 8.48 -5.55 3.86
N GLN A 65 7.51 -5.05 4.64
CA GLN A 65 6.11 -4.89 4.23
C GLN A 65 5.84 -3.42 3.86
N GLN A 66 5.05 -3.19 2.81
CA GLN A 66 4.67 -1.83 2.44
C GLN A 66 3.58 -1.32 3.38
N ASP A 67 3.84 -0.21 4.05
CA ASP A 67 2.85 0.56 4.81
C ASP A 67 2.17 1.58 3.91
N ILE A 68 0.99 2.08 4.33
CA ILE A 68 0.40 3.27 3.71
C ILE A 68 0.61 4.47 4.61
N VAL A 69 1.31 5.46 4.08
CA VAL A 69 1.45 6.79 4.66
C VAL A 69 0.40 7.71 4.06
N VAL A 70 -0.32 8.47 4.89
CA VAL A 70 -1.36 9.41 4.42
C VAL A 70 -1.08 10.81 4.95
N GLY A 71 -0.83 11.73 4.03
CA GLY A 71 -0.88 13.17 4.27
C GLY A 71 -2.29 13.73 4.08
N ASP A 72 -2.61 14.87 4.70
CA ASP A 72 -3.89 15.55 4.48
C ASP A 72 -3.78 17.08 4.42
N LEU A 73 -4.91 17.74 4.11
CA LEU A 73 -5.02 19.19 3.99
C LEU A 73 -4.53 19.95 5.21
N PHE A 74 -4.69 19.39 6.41
CA PHE A 74 -4.28 20.05 7.64
C PHE A 74 -2.81 19.75 7.99
N GLY A 75 -2.06 19.09 7.10
CA GLY A 75 -0.66 18.73 7.30
C GLY A 75 -0.45 17.60 8.31
N ARG A 76 -1.48 16.82 8.65
CA ARG A 76 -1.29 15.60 9.44
C ARG A 76 -0.63 14.55 8.56
N VAL A 77 0.34 13.82 9.12
CA VAL A 77 0.90 12.63 8.49
C VAL A 77 0.69 11.43 9.40
N THR A 78 0.16 10.36 8.82
CA THR A 78 -0.12 9.12 9.54
C THR A 78 0.36 7.92 8.74
N VAL A 79 0.45 6.78 9.42
CA VAL A 79 0.86 5.51 8.84
C VAL A 79 -0.09 4.41 9.32
N ALA A 80 -0.50 3.56 8.38
CA ALA A 80 -1.16 2.29 8.64
C ALA A 80 -0.20 1.17 8.22
N GLN A 81 0.27 0.40 9.21
CA GLN A 81 1.30 -0.61 8.97
C GLN A 81 0.79 -1.74 8.07
N GLY A 82 1.59 -2.12 7.09
CA GLY A 82 1.33 -3.26 6.23
C GLY A 82 1.44 -4.59 6.98
N SER A 83 0.98 -5.64 6.32
CA SER A 83 1.20 -7.01 6.77
C SER A 83 1.62 -7.89 5.60
N LYS A 84 2.04 -9.13 5.89
CA LYS A 84 2.38 -10.12 4.86
C LYS A 84 1.19 -10.42 3.93
N SER A 85 -0.03 -10.17 4.38
CA SER A 85 -1.23 -10.26 3.55
C SER A 85 -1.37 -9.00 2.70
N ALA A 86 -1.37 -9.19 1.38
CA ALA A 86 -1.50 -8.10 0.43
C ALA A 86 -2.74 -7.23 0.74
N ALA A 87 -2.55 -5.91 0.70
CA ALA A 87 -3.58 -4.90 0.95
C ALA A 87 -4.32 -5.01 2.30
N THR A 88 -3.65 -5.58 3.32
CA THR A 88 -4.16 -5.61 4.71
C THR A 88 -3.28 -4.72 5.59
N PHE A 89 -3.89 -3.74 6.24
CA PHE A 89 -3.20 -2.73 7.04
C PHE A 89 -3.75 -2.67 8.46
N GLY A 90 -2.88 -2.40 9.42
CA GLY A 90 -3.26 -2.07 10.80
C GLY A 90 -3.99 -0.72 10.90
N PRO A 91 -4.36 -0.30 12.12
CA PRO A 91 -5.00 0.99 12.35
C PRO A 91 -4.12 2.15 11.86
N ASP A 92 -4.76 3.16 11.27
CA ASP A 92 -4.12 4.42 10.89
C ASP A 92 -3.74 5.23 12.15
N LYS A 93 -2.45 5.53 12.30
CA LYS A 93 -1.90 6.18 13.50
C LYS A 93 -0.99 7.34 13.13
N PRO A 94 -0.85 8.38 13.98
CA PRO A 94 0.15 9.43 13.79
C PRO A 94 1.53 8.85 13.45
N LEU A 95 2.14 9.35 12.38
CA LEU A 95 3.54 9.07 12.12
C LEU A 95 4.34 10.01 13.00
N ASN A 96 5.18 9.46 13.87
CA ASN A 96 5.93 10.23 14.84
C ASN A 96 7.35 10.53 14.36
N ASP A 97 7.91 11.66 14.80
CA ASP A 97 9.33 11.97 14.65
C ASP A 97 10.21 11.13 15.59
N ARG A 98 11.53 11.36 15.53
CA ARG A 98 12.52 10.68 16.38
C ARG A 98 12.33 10.89 17.88
N ASP A 99 11.61 11.94 18.28
CA ASP A 99 11.34 12.29 19.67
C ASP A 99 9.95 11.76 20.11
N GLY A 100 9.27 11.00 19.24
CA GLY A 100 7.96 10.42 19.50
C GLY A 100 6.79 11.40 19.32
N LYS A 101 7.02 12.60 18.77
CA LYS A 101 5.96 13.58 18.54
C LYS A 101 5.31 13.37 17.17
N PRO A 102 3.98 13.51 17.05
CA PRO A 102 3.31 13.45 15.76
C PRO A 102 3.88 14.44 14.75
N LEU A 103 4.19 13.96 13.54
CA LEU A 103 4.51 14.81 12.41
C LEU A 103 3.29 15.64 12.02
N LYS A 104 3.47 16.94 12.08
CA LYS A 104 2.47 17.94 11.71
C LYS A 104 3.16 19.05 10.93
N PHE A 105 2.85 19.11 9.64
CA PHE A 105 3.33 20.20 8.80
C PHE A 105 2.34 21.37 8.88
N HIS A 106 2.86 22.58 8.88
CA HIS A 106 2.03 23.76 8.72
C HIS A 106 1.60 23.84 7.26
N ASN A 107 0.30 23.67 7.04
CA ASN A 107 -0.33 24.15 5.83
C ASN A 107 -1.07 25.43 6.19
N TRP A 108 -0.75 26.52 5.49
CA TRP A 108 -1.24 27.90 5.64
C TRP A 108 -1.42 28.42 7.08
#